data_AF-A0A8T4WXW6-F1
#
_entry.id   AF-A0A8T4WXW6-F1
#
_cell.length_a   1.000
_cell.length_b   1.000
_cell.length_c   1.000
_cell.angle_alpha   90.00
_cell.angle_beta   90.00
_cell.angle_gamma   90.00
#
_symmetry.space_group_name_H-M   'P 1'
#
loop_
_entity.id
_entity.type
_entity.pdbx_description
1 polymer ?
#
loop_
_entity_poly.entity_id
_entity_poly.type
_entity_poly.pdbx_seq_one_letter_code
_entity_poly.pdbx_strand_id
1 'polypeptide(L)'
;MRCEEFVNQYLPTVKAEIVHVLYNEYDLNQVEISEILDITQPAVSQYLQGLRGGEKELGDELIEKIKEVSEELYELKKADKITPEKIDELMCEICKSV
;
A
#
# COMPACT_ATOMS: atom_id res chain seq x y z
N MET A 1 -11.60 14.24 1.86
CA MET A 1 -12.19 13.32 2.87
C MET A 1 -11.67 13.63 4.27
N ARG A 2 -12.34 13.20 5.35
CA ARG A 2 -11.76 13.24 6.71
C ARG A 2 -10.79 12.06 6.88
N CYS A 3 -9.63 12.26 7.51
CA CYS A 3 -8.63 11.20 7.66
C CYS A 3 -9.18 9.95 8.38
N GLU A 4 -10.03 10.14 9.39
CA GLU A 4 -10.67 9.03 10.11
C GLU A 4 -11.58 8.17 9.21
N GLU A 5 -12.28 8.80 8.26
CA GLU A 5 -13.12 8.06 7.29
C GLU A 5 -12.25 7.25 6.33
N PHE A 6 -11.15 7.84 5.84
CA PHE A 6 -10.20 7.15 4.96
C PHE A 6 -9.57 5.94 5.66
N VAL A 7 -9.08 6.13 6.90
CA VAL A 7 -8.45 5.08 7.70
C VAL A 7 -9.41 3.91 7.94
N ASN A 8 -10.69 4.19 8.19
CA ASN A 8 -11.68 3.16 8.48
C ASN A 8 -12.22 2.45 7.23
N GLN A 9 -12.36 3.15 6.10
CA GLN A 9 -13.05 2.60 4.92
C GLN A 9 -12.12 2.18 3.79
N TYR A 10 -10.99 2.86 3.60
CA TYR A 10 -10.13 2.70 2.43
C TYR A 10 -8.77 2.12 2.77
N LEU A 11 -8.15 2.59 3.86
CA LEU A 11 -6.78 2.22 4.21
C LEU A 11 -6.53 0.69 4.25
N PRO A 12 -7.43 -0.16 4.78
CA PRO A 12 -7.22 -1.61 4.76
C PRO A 12 -7.17 -2.17 3.33
N THR A 13 -8.07 -1.75 2.44
CA THR A 13 -8.09 -2.19 1.03
C THR A 13 -6.91 -1.62 0.26
N VAL A 14 -6.59 -0.34 0.45
CA VAL A 14 -5.42 0.30 -0.18
C VAL A 14 -4.13 -0.44 0.19
N LYS A 15 -3.92 -0.77 1.48
CA LYS A 15 -2.74 -1.54 1.91
C LYS A 15 -2.70 -2.93 1.29
N ALA A 16 -3.85 -3.61 1.18
CA ALA A 16 -3.92 -4.90 0.52
C ALA A 16 -3.50 -4.81 -0.95
N GLU A 17 -4.01 -3.79 -1.66
CA GLU A 17 -3.70 -3.58 -3.07
C GLU A 17 -2.22 -3.23 -3.30
N ILE A 18 -1.63 -2.37 -2.48
CA ILE A 18 -0.18 -2.08 -2.53
C ILE A 18 0.63 -3.38 -2.32
N VAL A 19 0.26 -4.20 -1.33
CA VAL A 19 0.92 -5.49 -1.10
C VAL A 19 0.80 -6.40 -2.32
N HIS A 20 -0.36 -6.47 -2.97
CA HIS A 20 -0.56 -7.28 -4.17
C HIS A 20 0.26 -6.78 -5.36
N VAL A 21 0.34 -5.47 -5.58
CA VAL A 21 1.16 -4.89 -6.66
C VAL A 21 2.64 -5.18 -6.42
N LEU A 22 3.16 -4.88 -5.22
CA LEU A 22 4.57 -5.13 -4.87
C LEU A 22 4.96 -6.61 -4.97
N TYR A 23 4.05 -7.52 -4.60
CA TYR A 23 4.31 -8.95 -4.65
C TYR A 23 4.24 -9.53 -6.07
N ASN A 24 3.20 -9.17 -6.84
CA ASN A 24 2.93 -9.79 -8.14
C ASN A 24 3.63 -9.10 -9.32
N GLU A 25 3.81 -7.78 -9.27
CA GLU A 25 4.37 -7.00 -10.38
C GLU A 25 5.86 -6.71 -10.21
N TYR A 26 6.33 -6.61 -8.96
CA TYR A 26 7.72 -6.29 -8.63
C TYR A 26 8.50 -7.44 -7.98
N ASP A 27 7.89 -8.63 -7.87
CA ASP A 27 8.48 -9.87 -7.33
C ASP A 27 9.10 -9.71 -5.92
N LEU A 28 8.65 -8.74 -5.13
CA LEU A 28 9.16 -8.54 -3.77
C LEU A 28 8.65 -9.64 -2.85
N ASN A 29 9.52 -10.12 -1.97
CA ASN A 29 9.12 -11.10 -0.97
C ASN A 29 8.42 -10.45 0.24
N GLN A 30 7.75 -11.25 1.07
CA GLN A 30 6.97 -10.73 2.19
C GLN A 30 7.81 -9.97 3.24
N VAL A 31 9.10 -10.29 3.38
CA VAL A 31 10.00 -9.58 4.29
C VAL A 31 10.30 -8.19 3.74
N GLU A 32 10.66 -8.09 2.45
CA GLU A 32 10.93 -6.81 1.79
C GLU A 32 9.70 -5.88 1.85
N ILE A 33 8.51 -6.40 1.56
CA ILE A 33 7.26 -5.62 1.64
C ILE A 33 6.98 -5.17 3.08
N SER A 34 7.26 -6.02 4.07
CA SER A 34 7.06 -5.69 5.48
C SER A 34 7.94 -4.52 5.94
N GLU A 35 9.17 -4.46 5.43
CA GLU A 35 10.10 -3.35 5.66
C GLU A 35 9.64 -2.06 4.95
N ILE A 36 9.14 -2.16 3.72
CA ILE A 36 8.66 -1.00 2.95
C ILE A 36 7.47 -0.33 3.63
N LEU A 37 6.52 -1.12 4.11
CA LEU A 37 5.23 -0.61 4.63
C LEU A 37 5.21 -0.43 6.16
N ASP A 38 6.34 -0.70 6.83
CA ASP A 38 6.46 -0.71 8.29
C ASP A 38 5.32 -1.52 8.97
N ILE A 39 5.13 -2.74 8.49
CA ILE A 39 4.17 -3.70 9.05
C ILE A 39 4.85 -5.03 9.30
N THR A 40 4.19 -5.95 10.00
CA THR A 40 4.77 -7.27 10.24
C THR A 40 4.64 -8.16 9.00
N GLN A 41 5.62 -9.05 8.76
CA GLN A 41 5.51 -10.07 7.70
C GLN A 41 4.22 -10.90 7.77
N PRO A 42 3.71 -11.31 8.96
CA PRO A 42 2.39 -11.94 9.06
C PRO A 42 1.23 -11.06 8.60
N ALA A 43 1.33 -9.72 8.70
CA ALA A 43 0.32 -8.82 8.15
C ALA A 43 0.32 -8.85 6.63
N VAL A 44 1.50 -8.86 5.99
CA VAL A 44 1.65 -9.03 4.53
C VAL A 44 1.03 -10.35 4.08
N SER A 45 1.35 -11.46 4.76
CA SER A 45 0.76 -12.77 4.48
C SER A 45 -0.77 -12.74 4.55
N GLN A 46 -1.34 -12.10 5.57
CA GLN A 46 -2.79 -11.95 5.70
C GLN A 46 -3.42 -11.11 4.60
N TYR A 47 -2.75 -10.04 4.12
CA TYR A 47 -3.21 -9.30 2.95
C TYR A 47 -3.22 -10.18 1.70
N LEU A 48 -2.12 -10.90 1.43
CA LEU A 48 -2.02 -11.80 0.28
C LEU A 48 -3.07 -12.94 0.29
N GLN A 49 -3.46 -13.42 1.48
CA GLN A 49 -4.49 -14.43 1.65
C GLN A 49 -5.93 -13.87 1.60
N GLY A 50 -6.09 -12.55 1.46
CA GLY A 50 -7.40 -11.89 1.53
C GLY A 50 -8.04 -11.94 2.92
N LEU A 51 -7.27 -12.27 3.96
CA LEU A 51 -7.72 -12.23 5.36
C LEU A 51 -7.68 -10.81 5.95
N ARG A 52 -7.00 -9.89 5.25
CA ARG A 52 -7.00 -8.44 5.49
C ARG A 52 -7.14 -7.71 4.17
N GLY A 53 -7.74 -6.53 4.24
CA GLY A 53 -8.29 -5.84 3.07
C GLY A 53 -9.75 -5.54 3.37
N GLY A 54 -10.18 -4.29 3.21
CA GLY A 54 -11.58 -3.94 3.40
C GLY A 54 -12.42 -4.47 2.23
N GLU A 55 -13.73 -4.60 2.43
CA GLU A 55 -14.70 -4.95 1.37
C GLU A 55 -14.97 -3.78 0.40
N LYS A 56 -14.22 -2.68 0.53
CA LYS A 56 -14.43 -1.47 -0.24
C LYS A 56 -13.96 -1.69 -1.67
N GLU A 57 -14.88 -1.58 -2.63
CA GLU A 57 -14.52 -1.50 -4.04
C GLU A 57 -13.77 -0.18 -4.33
N LEU A 58 -12.63 -0.30 -5.01
CA LEU A 58 -11.82 0.83 -5.46
C LEU A 58 -12.13 1.10 -6.92
N GLY A 59 -12.31 2.37 -7.30
CA GLY A 59 -12.49 2.76 -8.70
C GLY A 59 -11.18 2.70 -9.48
N ASP A 60 -11.27 2.63 -10.81
CA ASP A 60 -10.11 2.49 -11.71
C ASP A 60 -9.05 3.57 -11.49
N GLU A 61 -9.46 4.84 -11.35
CA GLU A 61 -8.54 5.97 -11.10
C GLU A 61 -7.74 5.80 -9.80
N LEU A 62 -8.38 5.25 -8.76
CA LEU A 62 -7.72 5.01 -7.48
C LEU A 62 -6.76 3.82 -7.55
N ILE A 63 -7.12 2.79 -8.32
CA ILE A 63 -6.25 1.64 -8.60
C ILE A 63 -5.01 2.09 -9.37
N GLU A 64 -5.16 2.94 -10.38
CA GLU A 64 -4.03 3.54 -11.10
C GLU A 64 -3.13 4.33 -10.15
N LYS A 65 -3.71 5.16 -9.27
CA LYS A 65 -2.92 5.90 -8.28
C LYS A 65 -2.18 4.99 -7.29
N ILE A 66 -2.78 3.88 -6.88
CA ILE A 66 -2.12 2.88 -6.04
C ILE A 66 -0.92 2.25 -6.75
N LYS A 67 -1.04 1.97 -8.05
CA LYS A 67 0.06 1.43 -8.86
C LYS A 67 1.21 2.42 -8.98
N GLU A 68 0.93 3.70 -9.26
CA GLU A 68 1.94 4.76 -9.28
C GLU A 68 2.69 4.85 -7.94
N VAL A 69 1.95 4.85 -6.82
CA VAL A 69 2.56 4.88 -5.49
C VAL A 69 3.38 3.63 -5.21
N SER A 70 2.93 2.46 -5.66
CA SER A 70 3.67 1.20 -5.51
C SER A 70 4.97 1.19 -6.31
N GLU A 71 4.97 1.76 -7.51
CA GLU A 71 6.18 1.99 -8.30
C GLU A 71 7.16 2.92 -7.58
N GLU A 72 6.68 4.03 -7.02
CA GLU A 72 7.52 4.96 -6.27
C GLU A 72 8.11 4.31 -5.01
N LEU A 73 7.33 3.52 -4.26
CA LEU A 73 7.82 2.76 -3.11
C LEU A 73 8.92 1.77 -3.51
N TYR A 74 8.74 1.07 -4.64
CA TYR A 74 9.73 0.13 -5.15
C TYR A 74 11.04 0.82 -5.54
N GLU A 75 10.98 1.94 -6.25
CA GLU A 75 12.17 2.71 -6.63
C GLU A 75 12.87 3.33 -5.40
N LEU A 76 12.12 3.78 -4.40
CA LEU A 76 12.68 4.21 -3.12
C LEU A 76 13.38 3.07 -2.37
N LYS A 77 12.82 1.86 -2.39
CA LYS A 77 13.46 0.66 -1.80
C LYS A 77 14.79 0.37 -2.49
N LYS A 78 14.82 0.36 -3.83
CA LYS A 78 16.05 0.13 -4.62
C LYS A 78 17.12 1.17 -4.34
N ALA A 79 16.72 2.42 -4.12
CA ALA A 79 17.63 3.52 -3.81
C ALA A 79 18.04 3.56 -2.33
N ASP A 80 17.50 2.68 -1.47
CA ASP A 80 17.66 2.70 -0.01
C ASP A 80 17.28 4.06 0.62
N LYS A 81 16.15 4.63 0.14
CA LYS A 81 15.64 5.96 0.51
C LYS A 81 14.26 5.92 1.17
N ILE A 82 13.84 4.76 1.65
CA ILE A 82 12.57 4.65 2.37
C ILE A 82 12.69 5.32 3.72
N THR A 83 11.78 6.26 4.00
CA THR A 83 11.60 6.86 5.32
C THR A 83 10.11 6.86 5.69
N PRO A 84 9.78 6.83 6.99
CA PRO A 84 8.39 6.91 7.45
C PRO A 84 7.62 8.11 6.88
N GLU A 85 8.27 9.28 6.79
CA GLU A 85 7.66 10.49 6.28
C GLU A 85 7.24 10.35 4.81
N LYS A 86 8.08 9.69 4.00
CA LYS A 86 7.79 9.49 2.59
C LYS A 86 6.65 8.49 2.37
N ILE A 87 6.57 7.45 3.21
CA ILE A 87 5.43 6.52 3.20
C ILE A 87 4.15 7.27 3.57
N ASP A 88 4.17 8.08 4.63
CA ASP A 88 3.01 8.86 5.06
C ASP A 88 2.54 9.85 3.98
N GLU A 89 3.47 10.52 3.29
CA GLU A 89 3.18 11.38 2.15
C GLU A 89 2.46 10.62 1.03
N LEU A 90 2.98 9.46 0.63
CA LEU A 90 2.40 8.64 -0.43
C LEU A 90 1.02 8.11 -0.07
N MET A 91 0.82 7.68 1.17
CA MET A 91 -0.50 7.27 1.67
C MET A 91 -1.49 8.44 1.68
N CYS A 92 -1.02 9.66 1.98
CA CYS A 92 -1.84 10.86 1.92
C CYS A 92 -2.21 11.27 0.48
N GLU A 93 -1.35 11.01 -0.50
CA GLU A 93 -1.68 11.22 -1.92
C GLU A 93 -2.83 10.33 -2.39
N ILE A 94 -2.83 9.06 -1.97
CA ILE A 94 -3.94 8.14 -2.25
C ILE A 94 -5.23 8.69 -1.62
N CYS A 95 -5.18 9.12 -0.35
CA CYS A 95 -6.33 9.69 0.35
C CYS A 95 -6.90 10.96 -0.33
N LYS A 96 -6.06 11.78 -0.97
CA LYS A 96 -6.51 12.97 -1.72
C LYS A 96 -7.15 12.63 -3.06
N SER A 97 -6.98 11.40 -3.54
CA SER A 97 -7.52 10.91 -4.81
C SER A 97 -8.87 10.19 -4.64
N VAL A 98 -9.48 10.31 -3.44
CA VAL A 98 -10.80 9.77 -3.07
C VAL A 98 -11.71 10.91 -2.59
#